data_AF-A0A2R9SUI3-F1
#
_entry.id   AF-A0A2R9SUI3-F1
#
_cell.length_a   1.000
_cell.length_b   1.000
_cell.length_c   1.000
_cell.angle_alpha   90.00
_cell.angle_beta   90.00
_cell.angle_gamma   90.00
#
_symmetry.space_group_name_H-M   'P 1'
#
loop_
_entity.id
_entity.type
_entity.pdbx_description
1 polymer ?
#
loop_
_entity_poly.entity_id
_entity_poly.type
_entity_poly.pdbx_seq_one_letter_code
_entity_poly.pdbx_strand_id
1 'polypeptide(L)'
;MINGKSENIGKLETKVVDHRKITTITPDPDKLIEWLEREGKNAVVTIPVDVSSDSIVGLLTANVVKRMADQSAVLELVTPMASYRIHADQFPIVAIADQLGADASLSEVTIEIMMSKALSSETSLAQSVLNRKGVSLLVEPVHFTLMAEFNGAKIELNRFTRYVERVIPIPETVDPNQITTGIVVGLDGSTHHVPTYVQKKDNRYYAVVNSLTNSMYTLVWHPVKFADVTDHWAQHAINDMGSRMIVTGMGQNLFEPNRDITRAEFVAMVVRALGLMPANGEISFVDVNKSDWFADDIQTAHDYQLIEGYSGSRFAPMDTITREQAMTIIAKAMNITGINPDLSPERVNRLLDGYKDAASISSYARDHIAAGLDLDIINGRTTNTIQPKSKITRAEVATLLQKLLRKSDLIQ
;
A
#
# COMPACT_ATOMS: atom_id res chain seq x y z
N MET A 1 -24.44 9.78 -3.77
CA MET A 1 -24.05 11.20 -3.62
C MET A 1 -22.98 11.51 -4.64
N ILE A 2 -22.96 12.71 -5.21
CA ILE A 2 -21.82 13.20 -5.98
C ILE A 2 -21.42 14.56 -5.42
N ASN A 3 -20.14 14.72 -5.05
CA ASN A 3 -19.61 15.94 -4.43
C ASN A 3 -20.44 16.40 -3.20
N GLY A 4 -20.90 15.44 -2.40
CA GLY A 4 -21.72 15.68 -1.20
C GLY A 4 -23.20 16.00 -1.47
N LYS A 5 -23.63 16.13 -2.73
CA LYS A 5 -25.05 16.29 -3.09
C LYS A 5 -25.72 14.91 -3.15
N SER A 6 -26.99 14.83 -2.75
CA SER A 6 -27.74 13.57 -2.64
C SER A 6 -28.90 13.51 -3.64
N GLU A 7 -29.00 12.40 -4.38
CA GLU A 7 -30.15 12.02 -5.20
C GLU A 7 -30.40 10.52 -4.96
N ASN A 8 -31.68 10.11 -4.90
CA ASN A 8 -32.04 8.70 -4.75
C ASN A 8 -32.16 8.05 -6.13
N ILE A 9 -31.06 7.44 -6.57
CA ILE A 9 -30.94 6.86 -7.90
C ILE A 9 -30.64 5.36 -7.86
N GLY A 10 -30.71 4.69 -6.72
CA GLY A 10 -30.35 3.27 -6.60
C GLY A 10 -31.38 2.42 -5.89
N LYS A 11 -31.23 1.10 -5.98
CA LYS A 11 -32.00 0.12 -5.22
C LYS A 11 -31.10 -0.53 -4.18
N LEU A 12 -31.68 -0.81 -3.01
CA LEU A 12 -31.04 -1.54 -1.93
C LEU A 12 -31.84 -2.82 -1.68
N GLU A 13 -31.17 -3.96 -1.74
CA GLU A 13 -31.75 -5.27 -1.45
C GLU A 13 -30.93 -5.97 -0.38
N THR A 14 -31.61 -6.65 0.55
CA THR A 14 -30.94 -7.46 1.56
C THR A 14 -31.44 -8.90 1.47
N LYS A 15 -30.51 -9.85 1.43
CA LYS A 15 -30.79 -11.29 1.46
C LYS A 15 -29.97 -11.96 2.57
N VAL A 16 -30.43 -13.12 3.02
CA VAL A 16 -29.66 -13.97 3.94
C VAL A 16 -29.21 -15.20 3.15
N VAL A 17 -27.91 -15.40 3.07
CA VAL A 17 -27.27 -16.55 2.40
C VAL A 17 -26.31 -17.16 3.41
N ASP A 18 -26.40 -18.47 3.66
CA ASP A 18 -25.55 -19.18 4.63
C ASP A 18 -25.46 -18.50 6.00
N HIS A 19 -26.61 -18.07 6.53
CA HIS A 19 -26.75 -17.32 7.80
C HIS A 19 -26.06 -15.96 7.85
N ARG A 20 -25.54 -15.46 6.72
CA ARG A 20 -24.94 -14.13 6.60
C ARG A 20 -25.88 -13.18 5.90
N LYS A 21 -25.99 -11.97 6.43
CA LYS A 21 -26.76 -10.89 5.81
C LYS A 21 -25.91 -10.24 4.70
N ILE A 22 -26.42 -10.26 3.48
CA ILE A 22 -25.81 -9.63 2.31
C ILE A 22 -26.72 -8.49 1.86
N THR A 23 -26.15 -7.29 1.76
CA THR A 23 -26.85 -6.12 1.25
C THR A 23 -26.23 -5.70 -0.07
N THR A 24 -27.03 -5.62 -1.12
CA THR A 24 -26.63 -5.20 -2.46
C THR A 24 -27.21 -3.83 -2.75
N ILE A 25 -26.37 -2.91 -3.21
CA ILE A 25 -26.76 -1.60 -3.70
C ILE A 25 -26.48 -1.52 -5.21
N THR A 26 -27.51 -1.17 -5.97
CA THR A 26 -27.45 -1.07 -7.43
C THR A 26 -27.95 0.32 -7.86
N PRO A 27 -27.05 1.29 -8.05
CA PRO A 27 -27.40 2.55 -8.72
C PRO A 27 -27.95 2.30 -10.13
N ASP A 28 -28.92 3.12 -10.52
CA ASP A 28 -29.42 3.24 -11.89
C ASP A 28 -28.30 3.83 -12.77
N PRO A 29 -27.79 3.07 -13.74
CA PRO A 29 -26.58 3.45 -14.48
C PRO A 29 -26.80 4.72 -15.32
N ASP A 30 -27.97 4.88 -15.93
CA ASP A 30 -28.27 6.01 -16.80
C ASP A 30 -28.35 7.31 -15.98
N LYS A 31 -29.07 7.28 -14.85
CA LYS A 31 -29.14 8.42 -13.94
C LYS A 31 -27.79 8.79 -13.34
N LEU A 32 -26.96 7.80 -13.04
CA LEU A 32 -25.62 8.04 -12.50
C LEU A 32 -24.72 8.69 -13.56
N ILE A 33 -24.78 8.26 -14.82
CA ILE A 33 -24.07 8.90 -15.94
C ILE A 33 -24.54 10.34 -16.14
N GLU A 34 -25.85 10.57 -16.19
CA GLU A 34 -26.41 11.93 -16.31
C GLU A 34 -25.95 12.85 -15.17
N TRP A 35 -25.86 12.32 -13.95
CA TRP A 35 -25.37 13.11 -12.81
C TRP A 35 -23.86 13.39 -12.89
N LEU A 36 -23.06 12.39 -13.25
CA LEU A 36 -21.63 12.54 -13.49
C LEU A 36 -21.33 13.61 -14.56
N GLU A 37 -22.13 13.65 -15.62
CA GLU A 37 -22.01 14.67 -16.68
C GLU A 37 -22.30 16.09 -16.18
N ARG A 38 -23.27 16.24 -15.28
CA ARG A 38 -23.62 17.53 -14.66
C ARG A 38 -22.50 18.06 -13.74
N GLU A 39 -21.82 17.18 -13.01
CA GLU A 39 -20.80 17.56 -12.02
C GLU A 39 -19.41 17.77 -12.65
N GLY A 40 -19.08 17.06 -13.73
CA GLY A 40 -17.84 17.26 -14.48
C GLY A 40 -16.62 16.49 -13.93
N LYS A 41 -15.42 17.05 -14.10
CA LYS A 41 -14.16 16.37 -13.75
C LYS A 41 -13.92 16.31 -12.24
N ASN A 42 -13.19 15.29 -11.80
CA ASN A 42 -12.77 15.05 -10.41
C ASN A 42 -13.94 14.85 -9.43
N ALA A 43 -15.09 14.40 -9.93
CA ALA A 43 -16.26 14.13 -9.10
C ALA A 43 -15.98 13.02 -8.07
N VAL A 44 -16.49 13.16 -6.84
CA VAL A 44 -16.48 12.09 -5.84
C VAL A 44 -17.86 11.46 -5.78
N VAL A 45 -17.99 10.24 -6.32
CA VAL A 45 -19.20 9.43 -6.28
C VAL A 45 -19.20 8.60 -5.01
N THR A 46 -19.95 9.04 -4.01
CA THR A 46 -20.11 8.31 -2.76
C THR A 46 -21.40 7.49 -2.79
N ILE A 47 -21.31 6.19 -2.53
CA ILE A 47 -22.44 5.28 -2.32
C ILE A 47 -22.53 5.00 -0.82
N PRO A 48 -23.32 5.78 -0.05
CA PRO A 48 -23.51 5.51 1.37
C PRO A 48 -24.49 4.35 1.57
N VAL A 49 -24.16 3.46 2.49
CA VAL A 49 -25.00 2.34 2.91
C VAL A 49 -25.03 2.33 4.44
N ASP A 50 -26.14 2.75 5.04
CA ASP A 50 -26.26 2.88 6.50
C ASP A 50 -26.80 1.62 7.19
N VAL A 51 -27.07 0.55 6.42
CA VAL A 51 -27.58 -0.70 6.97
C VAL A 51 -26.44 -1.61 7.41
N SER A 52 -26.57 -2.16 8.62
CA SER A 52 -25.65 -3.19 9.11
C SER A 52 -25.90 -4.51 8.37
N SER A 53 -24.83 -5.09 7.84
CA SER A 53 -24.80 -6.31 7.04
C SER A 53 -23.46 -7.02 7.27
N ASP A 54 -23.39 -8.32 7.00
CA ASP A 54 -22.12 -9.07 7.08
C ASP A 54 -21.29 -8.90 5.81
N SER A 55 -21.98 -8.74 4.68
CA SER A 55 -21.39 -8.34 3.40
C SER A 55 -22.22 -7.22 2.77
N ILE A 56 -21.53 -6.26 2.16
CA ILE A 56 -22.12 -5.15 1.39
C ILE A 56 -21.50 -5.17 0.00
N VAL A 57 -22.35 -5.13 -1.01
CA VAL A 57 -21.98 -5.25 -2.42
C VAL A 57 -22.51 -4.04 -3.19
N GLY A 58 -21.61 -3.24 -3.75
CA GLY A 58 -21.94 -2.22 -4.73
C GLY A 58 -21.84 -2.78 -6.14
N LEU A 59 -22.91 -2.68 -6.92
CA LEU A 59 -22.92 -3.09 -8.32
C LEU A 59 -22.97 -1.86 -9.22
N LEU A 60 -21.95 -1.72 -10.06
CA LEU A 60 -21.89 -0.73 -11.14
C LEU A 60 -21.74 -1.46 -12.47
N THR A 61 -22.10 -0.82 -13.57
CA THR A 61 -21.79 -1.33 -14.90
C THR A 61 -20.45 -0.79 -15.38
N ALA A 62 -19.74 -1.52 -16.24
CA ALA A 62 -18.42 -1.10 -16.72
C ALA A 62 -18.48 0.21 -17.52
N ASN A 63 -19.58 0.50 -18.22
CA ASN A 63 -19.77 1.79 -18.89
C ASN A 63 -19.83 2.98 -17.90
N VAL A 64 -20.46 2.82 -16.73
CA VAL A 64 -20.47 3.84 -15.67
C VAL A 64 -19.05 4.06 -15.16
N VAL A 65 -18.34 2.98 -14.82
CA VAL A 65 -16.97 3.08 -14.29
C VAL A 65 -16.02 3.68 -15.32
N LYS A 66 -16.18 3.34 -16.61
CA LYS A 66 -15.43 3.99 -17.70
C LYS A 66 -15.72 5.49 -17.75
N ARG A 67 -16.98 5.91 -17.66
CA ARG A 67 -17.35 7.34 -17.64
C ARG A 67 -16.73 8.06 -16.45
N MET A 68 -16.71 7.43 -15.28
CA MET A 68 -16.03 7.94 -14.10
C MET A 68 -14.52 8.12 -14.35
N ALA A 69 -13.86 7.12 -14.96
CA ALA A 69 -12.44 7.19 -15.29
C ALA A 69 -12.12 8.32 -16.29
N ASP A 70 -12.92 8.46 -17.35
CA ASP A 70 -12.81 9.53 -18.35
C ASP A 70 -12.92 10.93 -17.71
N GLN A 71 -13.59 11.04 -16.57
CA GLN A 71 -13.76 12.27 -15.79
C GLN A 71 -12.80 12.38 -14.59
N SER A 72 -11.85 11.46 -14.42
CA SER A 72 -10.95 11.40 -13.25
C SER A 72 -11.70 11.35 -11.90
N ALA A 73 -12.88 10.74 -11.89
CA ALA A 73 -13.72 10.63 -10.71
C ALA A 73 -13.18 9.59 -9.71
N VAL A 74 -13.67 9.69 -8.48
CA VAL A 74 -13.39 8.77 -7.38
C VAL A 74 -14.68 8.08 -6.98
N LEU A 75 -14.64 6.76 -6.82
CA LEU A 75 -15.69 5.97 -6.21
C LEU A 75 -15.42 5.82 -4.71
N GLU A 76 -16.43 6.02 -3.88
CA GLU A 76 -16.36 5.79 -2.43
C GLU A 76 -17.59 4.99 -1.97
N LEU A 77 -17.40 3.72 -1.60
CA LEU A 77 -18.45 2.91 -0.97
C LEU A 77 -18.31 3.05 0.55
N VAL A 78 -19.28 3.69 1.21
CA VAL A 78 -19.24 3.99 2.65
C VAL A 78 -20.23 3.10 3.38
N THR A 79 -19.76 2.38 4.39
CA THR A 79 -20.57 1.44 5.17
C THR A 79 -20.25 1.51 6.66
N PRO A 80 -21.04 0.87 7.55
CA PRO A 80 -20.73 0.86 8.97
C PRO A 80 -19.45 0.09 9.33
N MET A 81 -19.01 -0.86 8.47
CA MET A 81 -17.82 -1.68 8.73
C MET A 81 -16.52 -1.06 8.20
N ALA A 82 -16.59 -0.35 7.08
CA ALA A 82 -15.46 0.32 6.45
C ALA A 82 -15.94 1.25 5.32
N SER A 83 -15.06 2.12 4.85
CA SER A 83 -15.21 2.80 3.56
C SER A 83 -14.13 2.35 2.59
N TYR A 84 -14.48 2.25 1.31
CA TYR A 84 -13.56 1.87 0.24
C TYR A 84 -13.51 2.96 -0.82
N ARG A 85 -12.37 3.64 -0.94
CA ARG A 85 -12.19 4.82 -1.80
C ARG A 85 -11.17 4.55 -2.91
N ILE A 86 -11.64 4.58 -4.15
CA ILE A 86 -10.90 4.10 -5.34
C ILE A 86 -10.99 5.15 -6.44
N HIS A 87 -9.84 5.54 -7.01
CA HIS A 87 -9.85 6.33 -8.24
C HIS A 87 -10.36 5.49 -9.40
N ALA A 88 -11.26 6.02 -10.23
CA ALA A 88 -11.89 5.25 -11.29
C ALA A 88 -10.91 4.77 -12.39
N ASP A 89 -9.76 5.42 -12.53
CA ASP A 89 -8.68 4.99 -13.42
C ASP A 89 -7.94 3.71 -12.96
N GLN A 90 -8.23 3.24 -11.74
CA GLN A 90 -7.72 1.96 -11.23
C GLN A 90 -8.52 0.75 -11.72
N PHE A 91 -9.63 0.98 -12.43
CA PHE A 91 -10.37 -0.06 -13.12
C PHE A 91 -9.93 -0.08 -14.59
N PRO A 92 -9.13 -1.08 -15.04
CA PRO A 92 -8.68 -1.16 -16.42
C PRO A 92 -9.80 -1.67 -17.33
N ILE A 93 -10.86 -0.88 -17.52
CA ILE A 93 -12.12 -1.31 -18.16
C ILE A 93 -11.90 -1.88 -19.56
N VAL A 94 -10.99 -1.30 -20.34
CA VAL A 94 -10.68 -1.82 -21.70
C VAL A 94 -10.09 -3.23 -21.61
N ALA A 95 -9.05 -3.44 -20.79
CA ALA A 95 -8.44 -4.77 -20.64
C ALA A 95 -9.41 -5.80 -20.04
N ILE A 96 -10.29 -5.37 -19.13
CA ILE A 96 -11.35 -6.23 -18.56
C ILE A 96 -12.34 -6.65 -19.65
N ALA A 97 -12.76 -5.71 -20.49
CA ALA A 97 -13.68 -5.99 -21.59
C ALA A 97 -13.05 -6.94 -22.62
N ASP A 98 -11.80 -6.70 -23.00
CA ASP A 98 -11.05 -7.56 -23.92
C ASP A 98 -10.97 -9.00 -23.37
N GLN A 99 -10.63 -9.15 -22.08
CA GLN A 99 -10.47 -10.46 -21.44
C GLN A 99 -11.81 -11.20 -21.25
N LEU A 100 -12.92 -10.48 -21.08
CA LEU A 100 -14.27 -11.04 -21.00
C LEU A 100 -14.93 -11.24 -22.37
N GLY A 101 -14.35 -10.72 -23.45
CA GLY A 101 -14.97 -10.67 -24.78
C GLY A 101 -16.21 -9.77 -24.82
N ALA A 102 -16.17 -8.63 -24.12
CA ALA A 102 -17.31 -7.76 -23.84
C ALA A 102 -17.16 -6.33 -24.41
N ASP A 103 -16.28 -6.10 -25.38
CA ASP A 103 -15.91 -4.77 -25.87
C ASP A 103 -17.09 -3.93 -26.37
N ALA A 104 -18.08 -4.59 -26.97
CA ALA A 104 -19.31 -3.95 -27.47
C ALA A 104 -20.45 -3.89 -26.42
N SER A 105 -20.25 -4.43 -25.22
CA SER A 105 -21.29 -4.70 -24.22
C SER A 105 -20.92 -4.18 -22.82
N LEU A 106 -20.20 -3.05 -22.72
CA LEU A 106 -19.79 -2.48 -21.42
C LEU A 106 -20.95 -2.19 -20.45
N SER A 107 -22.17 -1.97 -20.96
CA SER A 107 -23.37 -1.80 -20.13
C SER A 107 -23.87 -3.10 -19.49
N GLU A 108 -23.43 -4.25 -20.01
CA GLU A 108 -23.79 -5.59 -19.51
C GLU A 108 -22.71 -6.19 -18.61
N VAL A 109 -21.48 -5.66 -18.67
CA VAL A 109 -20.40 -6.04 -17.75
C VAL A 109 -20.67 -5.42 -16.39
N THR A 110 -20.77 -6.27 -15.36
CA THR A 110 -20.97 -5.85 -13.98
C THR A 110 -19.62 -5.70 -13.27
N ILE A 111 -19.42 -4.59 -12.59
CA ILE A 111 -18.32 -4.33 -11.65
C ILE A 111 -18.89 -4.44 -10.24
N GLU A 112 -18.47 -5.47 -9.53
CA GLU A 112 -18.84 -5.77 -8.16
C GLU A 112 -17.77 -5.24 -7.20
N ILE A 113 -18.17 -4.33 -6.31
CA ILE A 113 -17.35 -3.83 -5.21
C ILE A 113 -17.88 -4.41 -3.90
N MET A 114 -17.15 -5.36 -3.31
CA MET A 114 -17.60 -6.04 -2.10
C MET A 114 -16.72 -5.69 -0.89
N MET A 115 -17.39 -5.40 0.22
CA MET A 115 -16.80 -5.41 1.57
C MET A 115 -17.51 -6.45 2.41
N SER A 116 -16.76 -7.28 3.12
CA SER A 116 -17.34 -8.33 3.96
C SER A 116 -16.56 -8.48 5.26
N LYS A 117 -17.27 -8.62 6.39
CA LYS A 117 -16.64 -9.07 7.63
C LYS A 117 -15.99 -10.43 7.42
N ALA A 118 -14.84 -10.66 8.02
CA ALA A 118 -14.23 -11.99 8.04
C ALA A 118 -15.17 -13.02 8.68
N LEU A 119 -14.99 -14.28 8.30
CA LEU A 119 -15.62 -15.42 8.98
C LEU A 119 -15.02 -15.58 10.39
N SER A 120 -15.79 -16.19 11.30
CA SER A 120 -15.29 -16.48 12.65
C SER A 120 -14.03 -17.36 12.64
N SER A 121 -13.93 -18.29 11.68
CA SER A 121 -12.77 -19.15 11.48
C SER A 121 -11.52 -18.35 11.05
N GLU A 122 -11.68 -17.41 10.13
CA GLU A 122 -10.61 -16.53 9.65
C GLU A 122 -10.13 -15.60 10.78
N THR A 123 -11.06 -15.02 11.54
CA THR A 123 -10.74 -14.18 12.70
C THR A 123 -9.98 -14.99 13.77
N SER A 124 -10.41 -16.22 14.03
CA SER A 124 -9.73 -17.13 14.97
C SER A 124 -8.34 -17.52 14.51
N LEU A 125 -8.15 -17.76 13.21
CA LEU A 125 -6.83 -18.01 12.61
C LEU A 125 -5.92 -16.79 12.76
N ALA A 126 -6.41 -15.61 12.38
CA ALA A 126 -5.68 -14.35 12.51
C ALA A 126 -5.22 -14.12 13.95
N GLN A 127 -6.13 -14.23 14.91
CA GLN A 127 -5.81 -14.10 16.34
C GLN A 127 -4.75 -15.11 16.79
N SER A 128 -4.89 -16.37 16.37
CA SER A 128 -3.96 -17.43 16.76
C SER A 128 -2.55 -17.18 16.24
N VAL A 129 -2.41 -16.74 14.98
CA VAL A 129 -1.12 -16.41 14.39
C VAL A 129 -0.50 -15.19 15.07
N LEU A 130 -1.27 -14.12 15.27
CA LEU A 130 -0.78 -12.89 15.88
C LEU A 130 -0.33 -13.12 17.32
N ASN A 131 -1.09 -13.89 18.10
CA ASN A 131 -0.71 -14.24 19.47
C ASN A 131 0.62 -14.99 19.55
N ARG A 132 0.90 -15.91 18.62
CA ARG A 132 2.20 -16.61 18.55
C ARG A 132 3.36 -15.66 18.25
N LYS A 133 3.09 -14.53 17.60
CA LYS A 133 4.06 -13.46 17.32
C LYS A 133 4.09 -12.36 18.39
N GLY A 134 3.32 -12.48 19.46
CA GLY A 134 3.17 -11.44 20.48
C GLY A 134 2.50 -10.16 19.96
N VAL A 135 1.68 -10.27 18.92
CA VAL A 135 0.91 -9.17 18.31
C VAL A 135 -0.55 -9.27 18.73
N SER A 136 -1.17 -8.14 19.09
CA SER A 136 -2.60 -8.13 19.45
C SER A 136 -3.45 -7.68 18.25
N LEU A 137 -4.50 -8.44 17.94
CA LEU A 137 -5.57 -8.03 17.03
C LEU A 137 -6.47 -7.01 17.72
N LEU A 138 -6.75 -5.87 17.10
CA LEU A 138 -7.57 -4.80 17.70
C LEU A 138 -8.95 -4.65 17.06
N VAL A 139 -9.06 -4.94 15.77
CA VAL A 139 -10.29 -4.75 14.99
C VAL A 139 -10.60 -6.03 14.21
N GLU A 140 -11.87 -6.39 14.07
CA GLU A 140 -12.25 -7.53 13.26
C GLU A 140 -11.76 -7.36 11.81
N PRO A 141 -11.19 -8.39 11.19
CA PRO A 141 -10.71 -8.27 9.82
C PRO A 141 -11.87 -8.07 8.82
N VAL A 142 -11.61 -7.28 7.79
CA VAL A 142 -12.57 -6.96 6.72
C VAL A 142 -11.96 -7.34 5.37
N HIS A 143 -12.69 -8.16 4.61
CA HIS A 143 -12.40 -8.49 3.21
C HIS A 143 -12.82 -7.34 2.30
N PHE A 144 -11.97 -7.03 1.34
CA PHE A 144 -12.25 -6.14 0.23
C PHE A 144 -12.01 -6.91 -1.06
N THR A 145 -13.00 -6.94 -1.95
CA THR A 145 -12.92 -7.66 -3.21
C THR A 145 -13.49 -6.81 -4.33
N LEU A 146 -12.87 -6.88 -5.51
CA LEU A 146 -13.38 -6.28 -6.73
C LEU A 146 -13.47 -7.36 -7.80
N MET A 147 -14.64 -7.52 -8.40
CA MET A 147 -14.86 -8.48 -9.48
C MET A 147 -15.47 -7.78 -10.69
N ALA A 148 -15.07 -8.18 -11.89
CA ALA A 148 -15.81 -7.92 -13.11
C ALA A 148 -16.47 -9.22 -13.58
N GLU A 149 -17.71 -9.14 -14.04
CA GLU A 149 -18.48 -10.28 -14.51
C GLU A 149 -19.22 -9.98 -15.81
N PHE A 150 -19.17 -10.93 -16.75
CA PHE A 150 -19.94 -10.92 -17.98
C PHE A 150 -20.28 -12.36 -18.41
N ASN A 151 -21.55 -12.65 -18.68
CA ASN A 151 -22.02 -13.99 -19.09
C ASN A 151 -21.52 -15.16 -18.20
N GLY A 152 -21.40 -14.90 -16.89
CA GLY A 152 -20.91 -15.87 -15.89
C GLY A 152 -19.39 -16.03 -15.83
N ALA A 153 -18.63 -15.45 -16.77
CA ALA A 153 -17.17 -15.34 -16.65
C ALA A 153 -16.82 -14.22 -15.67
N LYS A 154 -15.87 -14.48 -14.76
CA LYS A 154 -15.47 -13.54 -13.72
C LYS A 154 -13.96 -13.28 -13.75
N ILE A 155 -13.57 -12.03 -13.51
CA ILE A 155 -12.18 -11.60 -13.32
C ILE A 155 -12.09 -10.87 -12.00
N GLU A 156 -11.12 -11.25 -11.16
CA GLU A 156 -10.80 -10.50 -9.95
C GLU A 156 -9.83 -9.36 -10.27
N LEU A 157 -10.15 -8.16 -9.80
CA LEU A 157 -9.26 -7.00 -9.86
C LEU A 157 -8.52 -6.92 -8.52
N ASN A 158 -7.26 -7.37 -8.50
CA ASN A 158 -6.47 -7.46 -7.26
C ASN A 158 -5.15 -6.67 -7.31
N ARG A 159 -4.94 -5.82 -8.31
CA ARG A 159 -3.73 -4.99 -8.43
C ARG A 159 -4.10 -3.57 -8.87
N PHE A 160 -3.46 -2.58 -8.25
CA PHE A 160 -3.65 -1.16 -8.51
C PHE A 160 -2.30 -0.51 -8.85
N THR A 161 -2.35 0.57 -9.62
CA THR A 161 -1.16 1.36 -9.98
C THR A 161 -0.93 2.54 -9.03
N ARG A 162 -1.90 2.85 -8.15
CA ARG A 162 -1.75 3.77 -7.02
C ARG A 162 -2.44 3.22 -5.78
N TYR A 163 -2.04 3.73 -4.62
CA TYR A 163 -2.63 3.34 -3.35
C TYR A 163 -4.14 3.60 -3.33
N VAL A 164 -4.87 2.57 -2.90
CA VAL A 164 -6.30 2.63 -2.69
C VAL A 164 -6.57 2.64 -1.20
N GLU A 165 -7.45 3.54 -0.76
CA GLU A 165 -7.72 3.80 0.65
C GLU A 165 -8.86 2.92 1.16
N ARG A 166 -8.62 2.31 2.31
CA ARG A 166 -9.61 1.58 3.11
C ARG A 166 -9.70 2.25 4.46
N VAL A 167 -10.85 2.85 4.75
CA VAL A 167 -11.06 3.60 5.98
C VAL A 167 -11.83 2.71 6.95
N ILE A 168 -11.14 2.18 7.95
CA ILE A 168 -11.72 1.27 8.94
C ILE A 168 -12.05 2.07 10.20
N PRO A 169 -13.32 2.11 10.65
CA PRO A 169 -13.69 2.75 11.91
C PRO A 169 -13.03 2.03 13.08
N ILE A 170 -12.42 2.80 13.98
CA ILE A 170 -11.82 2.28 15.20
C ILE A 170 -12.92 2.22 16.28
N PRO A 171 -13.22 1.05 16.85
CA PRO A 171 -14.21 0.93 17.93
C PRO A 171 -13.83 1.79 19.13
N GLU A 172 -14.81 2.35 19.85
CA GLU A 172 -14.57 3.16 21.06
C GLU A 172 -13.86 2.39 22.18
N THR A 173 -13.90 1.06 22.13
CA THR A 173 -13.19 0.16 23.06
C THR A 173 -11.69 0.05 22.78
N VAL A 174 -11.22 0.56 21.64
CA VAL A 174 -9.80 0.52 21.23
C VAL A 174 -9.20 1.91 21.41
N ASP A 175 -8.10 1.99 22.15
CA ASP A 175 -7.32 3.22 22.23
C ASP A 175 -6.65 3.48 20.86
N PRO A 176 -6.94 4.60 20.17
CA PRO A 176 -6.34 4.89 18.88
C PRO A 176 -4.81 5.00 18.93
N ASN A 177 -4.22 5.29 20.10
CA ASN A 177 -2.76 5.32 20.28
C ASN A 177 -2.13 3.92 20.33
N GLN A 178 -2.95 2.87 20.45
CA GLN A 178 -2.51 1.48 20.41
C GLN A 178 -2.56 0.88 18.99
N ILE A 179 -2.80 1.67 17.95
CA ILE A 179 -2.72 1.16 16.58
C ILE A 179 -1.30 1.40 16.06
N THR A 180 -0.50 0.34 15.95
CA THR A 180 0.84 0.48 15.34
C THR A 180 0.76 0.46 13.82
N THR A 181 -0.07 -0.41 13.25
CA THR A 181 -0.27 -0.51 11.80
C THR A 181 -1.52 -1.32 11.45
N GLY A 182 -1.98 -1.18 10.21
CA GLY A 182 -2.79 -2.19 9.53
C GLY A 182 -1.92 -3.31 8.96
N ILE A 183 -2.53 -4.48 8.79
CA ILE A 183 -1.91 -5.65 8.15
C ILE A 183 -2.85 -6.34 7.18
N VAL A 184 -2.28 -7.03 6.19
CA VAL A 184 -2.94 -8.13 5.47
C VAL A 184 -2.82 -9.40 6.32
N VAL A 185 -3.89 -10.19 6.36
CA VAL A 185 -3.87 -11.57 6.88
C VAL A 185 -4.24 -12.53 5.75
N GLY A 186 -3.30 -13.38 5.35
CA GLY A 186 -3.53 -14.43 4.35
C GLY A 186 -4.31 -15.61 4.91
N LEU A 187 -4.97 -16.37 4.03
CA LEU A 187 -5.69 -17.60 4.40
C LEU A 187 -4.75 -18.69 4.95
N ASP A 188 -3.46 -18.61 4.63
CA ASP A 188 -2.39 -19.46 5.15
C ASP A 188 -1.84 -18.99 6.51
N GLY A 189 -2.37 -17.88 7.04
CA GLY A 189 -1.88 -17.25 8.26
C GLY A 189 -0.63 -16.38 8.05
N SER A 190 -0.23 -16.09 6.81
CA SER A 190 0.76 -15.05 6.55
C SER A 190 0.23 -13.68 7.02
N THR A 191 1.15 -12.79 7.44
CA THR A 191 0.80 -11.46 7.92
C THR A 191 1.79 -10.45 7.35
N HIS A 192 1.29 -9.39 6.73
CA HIS A 192 2.13 -8.38 6.06
C HIS A 192 1.70 -6.98 6.48
N HIS A 193 2.69 -6.12 6.76
CA HIS A 193 2.45 -4.69 6.98
C HIS A 193 1.71 -4.07 5.80
N VAL A 194 0.82 -3.13 6.08
CA VAL A 194 0.23 -2.24 5.08
C VAL A 194 0.31 -0.80 5.60
N PRO A 195 0.77 0.17 4.80
CA PRO A 195 0.90 1.54 5.24
C PRO A 195 -0.43 2.07 5.79
N THR A 196 -0.37 2.58 7.02
CA THR A 196 -1.56 2.93 7.80
C THR A 196 -1.28 4.14 8.68
N TYR A 197 -2.24 5.06 8.74
CA TYR A 197 -2.29 6.12 9.72
C TYR A 197 -3.68 6.21 10.37
N VAL A 198 -3.73 6.86 11.54
CA VAL A 198 -4.99 7.10 12.27
C VAL A 198 -5.41 8.55 12.05
N GLN A 199 -6.69 8.77 11.78
CA GLN A 199 -7.28 10.11 11.68
C GLN A 199 -8.51 10.23 12.54
N LYS A 200 -8.80 11.45 12.99
CA LYS A 200 -10.01 11.80 13.71
C LYS A 200 -10.93 12.61 12.81
N LYS A 201 -12.17 12.14 12.62
CA LYS A 201 -13.22 12.82 11.85
C LYS A 201 -14.54 12.74 12.63
N ASP A 202 -15.26 13.86 12.75
CA ASP A 202 -16.56 13.92 13.44
C ASP A 202 -16.55 13.28 14.85
N ASN A 203 -15.46 13.55 15.59
CA ASN A 203 -15.16 13.00 16.91
C ASN A 203 -14.97 11.47 16.99
N ARG A 204 -14.87 10.77 15.86
CA ARG A 204 -14.57 9.34 15.76
C ARG A 204 -13.19 9.11 15.15
N TYR A 205 -12.54 8.03 15.55
CA TYR A 205 -11.24 7.64 15.01
C TYR A 205 -11.41 6.61 13.89
N TYR A 206 -10.58 6.74 12.87
CA TYR A 206 -10.52 5.84 11.72
C TYR A 206 -9.06 5.52 11.42
N ALA A 207 -8.78 4.29 11.02
CA ALA A 207 -7.53 3.95 10.39
C ALA A 207 -7.69 4.03 8.87
N VAL A 208 -6.77 4.73 8.21
CA VAL A 208 -6.67 4.77 6.75
C VAL A 208 -5.58 3.79 6.34
N VAL A 209 -5.99 2.68 5.74
CA VAL A 209 -5.12 1.61 5.26
C VAL A 209 -4.92 1.79 3.76
N ASN A 210 -3.68 1.98 3.32
CA ASN A 210 -3.30 2.25 1.94
C ASN A 210 -2.68 1.00 1.31
N SER A 211 -3.34 0.41 0.31
CA SER A 211 -2.85 -0.82 -0.34
C SER A 211 -2.99 -0.80 -1.85
N LEU A 212 -2.03 -1.43 -2.53
CA LEU A 212 -2.01 -1.66 -3.99
C LEU A 212 -2.69 -2.98 -4.41
N THR A 213 -3.14 -3.78 -3.46
CA THR A 213 -3.93 -5.00 -3.72
C THR A 213 -5.22 -4.97 -2.93
N ASN A 214 -6.09 -5.94 -3.19
CA ASN A 214 -7.23 -6.35 -2.36
C ASN A 214 -6.85 -7.53 -1.46
N SER A 215 -7.48 -7.62 -0.30
CA SER A 215 -7.20 -8.66 0.70
C SER A 215 -8.16 -8.57 1.90
N MET A 216 -7.84 -9.33 2.94
CA MET A 216 -8.40 -9.20 4.29
C MET A 216 -7.48 -8.30 5.15
N TYR A 217 -8.01 -7.17 5.60
CA TYR A 217 -7.25 -6.18 6.38
C TYR A 217 -7.74 -6.11 7.82
N THR A 218 -6.82 -5.86 8.74
CA THR A 218 -7.11 -5.59 10.16
C THR A 218 -6.09 -4.63 10.75
N LEU A 219 -6.33 -4.15 11.98
CA LEU A 219 -5.46 -3.29 12.75
C LEU A 219 -4.88 -4.04 13.95
N VAL A 220 -3.61 -3.77 14.25
CA VAL A 220 -2.88 -4.48 15.31
C VAL A 220 -2.13 -3.54 16.25
N TRP A 221 -1.86 -4.05 17.45
CA TRP A 221 -0.92 -3.49 18.41
C TRP A 221 0.33 -4.38 18.45
N HIS A 222 1.45 -3.84 17.98
CA HIS A 222 2.76 -4.48 18.02
C HIS A 222 3.85 -3.47 18.43
N PRO A 223 3.92 -3.06 19.70
CA PRO A 223 4.95 -2.12 20.13
C PRO A 223 6.32 -2.82 20.16
N VAL A 224 7.29 -2.26 19.44
CA VAL A 224 8.67 -2.78 19.42
C VAL A 224 9.63 -1.73 19.95
N LYS A 225 10.53 -2.18 20.83
CA LYS A 225 11.68 -1.41 21.30
C LYS A 225 12.91 -2.32 21.29
N PHE A 226 13.96 -1.90 20.59
CA PHE A 226 15.23 -2.61 20.61
C PHE A 226 16.15 -2.06 21.71
N ALA A 227 16.89 -2.94 22.38
CA ALA A 227 17.70 -2.56 23.53
C ALA A 227 18.91 -1.71 23.13
N ASP A 228 19.55 -2.07 22.02
CA ASP A 228 20.78 -1.48 21.47
C ASP A 228 20.57 -0.18 20.69
N VAL A 229 19.34 0.31 20.60
CA VAL A 229 19.03 1.62 19.99
C VAL A 229 18.73 2.69 21.05
N THR A 230 18.80 2.36 22.33
CA THR A 230 18.63 3.36 23.41
C THR A 230 19.67 4.47 23.26
N ASP A 231 19.20 5.72 23.23
CA ASP A 231 19.99 6.94 22.99
C ASP A 231 20.66 7.01 21.61
N HIS A 232 20.35 6.09 20.70
CA HIS A 232 20.82 6.13 19.33
C HIS A 232 20.05 7.20 18.53
N TRP A 233 20.73 7.95 17.66
CA TRP A 233 20.10 9.02 16.86
C TRP A 233 18.88 8.56 16.05
N ALA A 234 18.87 7.29 15.64
CA ALA A 234 17.81 6.67 14.85
C ALA A 234 16.78 5.90 15.69
N GLN A 235 16.83 5.97 17.02
CA GLN A 235 15.97 5.20 17.94
C GLN A 235 14.49 5.29 17.58
N HIS A 236 14.00 6.51 17.33
CA HIS A 236 12.60 6.74 16.99
C HIS A 236 12.22 6.05 15.68
N ALA A 237 13.00 6.25 14.62
CA ALA A 237 12.74 5.65 13.32
C ALA A 237 12.79 4.12 13.38
N ILE A 238 13.77 3.55 14.07
CA ILE A 238 13.91 2.09 14.19
C ILE A 238 12.74 1.49 14.97
N ASN A 239 12.36 2.07 16.11
CA ASN A 239 11.26 1.54 16.92
C ASN A 239 9.90 1.69 16.23
N ASP A 240 9.66 2.81 15.52
CA ASP A 240 8.45 3.00 14.71
C ASP A 240 8.37 1.98 13.57
N MET A 241 9.42 1.86 12.76
CA MET A 241 9.46 0.89 11.67
C MET A 241 9.40 -0.57 12.17
N GLY A 242 9.93 -0.85 13.36
CA GLY A 242 9.82 -2.15 14.01
C GLY A 242 8.38 -2.43 14.45
N SER A 243 7.73 -1.44 15.05
CA SER A 243 6.35 -1.54 15.52
C SER A 243 5.35 -1.71 14.38
N ARG A 244 5.71 -1.21 13.19
CA ARG A 244 4.97 -1.39 11.94
C ARG A 244 5.28 -2.72 11.24
N MET A 245 6.18 -3.56 11.76
CA MET A 245 6.62 -4.82 11.12
C MET A 245 7.39 -4.61 9.79
N ILE A 246 7.94 -3.41 9.56
CA ILE A 246 8.75 -3.09 8.38
C ILE A 246 10.18 -3.59 8.57
N VAL A 247 10.73 -3.41 9.78
CA VAL A 247 12.08 -3.86 10.13
C VAL A 247 12.02 -4.91 11.22
N THR A 248 12.91 -5.90 11.13
CA THR A 248 12.98 -7.00 12.09
C THR A 248 14.31 -6.95 12.85
N GLY A 249 14.28 -7.34 14.12
CA GLY A 249 15.50 -7.48 14.93
C GLY A 249 16.32 -8.70 14.53
N MET A 250 17.53 -8.79 15.09
CA MET A 250 18.47 -9.89 14.89
C MET A 250 18.38 -10.95 16.00
N GLY A 251 17.39 -10.85 16.88
CA GLY A 251 17.21 -11.69 18.06
C GLY A 251 17.60 -10.98 19.35
N GLN A 252 17.20 -11.53 20.49
CA GLN A 252 17.51 -11.01 21.84
C GLN A 252 17.18 -9.50 22.03
N ASN A 253 16.13 -9.01 21.36
CA ASN A 253 15.73 -7.59 21.33
C ASN A 253 16.79 -6.63 20.76
N LEU A 254 17.70 -7.13 19.92
CA LEU A 254 18.74 -6.31 19.25
C LEU A 254 18.34 -5.99 17.80
N PHE A 255 18.75 -4.81 17.32
CA PHE A 255 18.55 -4.36 15.95
C PHE A 255 19.84 -4.28 15.11
N GLU A 256 20.99 -4.06 15.76
CA GLU A 256 22.29 -3.77 15.17
C GLU A 256 22.30 -2.50 14.30
N PRO A 257 21.98 -1.31 14.86
CA PRO A 257 21.75 -0.10 14.08
C PRO A 257 22.93 0.34 13.20
N ASN A 258 24.16 0.04 13.62
CA ASN A 258 25.39 0.45 12.95
C ASN A 258 25.96 -0.62 11.99
N ARG A 259 25.31 -1.78 11.88
CA ARG A 259 25.75 -2.82 10.93
C ARG A 259 25.37 -2.42 9.50
N ASP A 260 26.30 -2.66 8.58
CA ASP A 260 26.02 -2.58 7.14
C ASP A 260 24.98 -3.61 6.73
N ILE A 261 23.99 -3.16 5.95
CA ILE A 261 22.88 -4.01 5.51
C ILE A 261 23.23 -4.75 4.22
N THR A 262 22.75 -5.99 4.07
CA THR A 262 22.83 -6.71 2.79
C THR A 262 21.80 -6.19 1.80
N ARG A 263 22.01 -6.48 0.51
CA ARG A 263 21.05 -6.13 -0.56
C ARG A 263 19.69 -6.80 -0.34
N ALA A 264 19.67 -8.06 0.08
CA ALA A 264 18.43 -8.79 0.38
C ALA A 264 17.67 -8.16 1.56
N GLU A 265 18.36 -7.85 2.66
CA GLU A 265 17.75 -7.19 3.82
C GLU A 265 17.18 -5.82 3.46
N PHE A 266 17.93 -5.01 2.70
CA PHE A 266 17.49 -3.71 2.25
C PHE A 266 16.21 -3.79 1.41
N VAL A 267 16.19 -4.67 0.39
CA VAL A 267 15.03 -4.83 -0.49
C VAL A 267 13.80 -5.33 0.28
N ALA A 268 13.98 -6.30 1.16
CA ALA A 268 12.90 -6.80 2.02
C ALA A 268 12.26 -5.68 2.87
N MET A 269 13.08 -4.78 3.44
CA MET A 269 12.56 -3.63 4.18
C MET A 269 11.80 -2.64 3.28
N VAL A 270 12.26 -2.40 2.05
CA VAL A 270 11.56 -1.52 1.09
C VAL A 270 10.20 -2.10 0.69
N VAL A 271 10.16 -3.39 0.34
CA VAL A 271 8.92 -4.10 -0.04
C VAL A 271 7.89 -4.05 1.08
N ARG A 272 8.32 -4.34 2.31
CA ARG A 272 7.46 -4.25 3.50
C ARG A 272 7.01 -2.84 3.79
N ALA A 273 7.90 -1.85 3.70
CA ALA A 273 7.56 -0.44 3.93
C ALA A 273 6.44 0.03 3.01
N LEU A 274 6.50 -0.36 1.74
CA LEU A 274 5.49 -0.03 0.74
C LEU A 274 4.22 -0.88 0.84
N GLY A 275 4.18 -1.91 1.71
CA GLY A 275 3.06 -2.84 1.81
C GLY A 275 2.80 -3.62 0.52
N LEU A 276 3.85 -3.89 -0.27
CA LEU A 276 3.73 -4.69 -1.48
C LEU A 276 3.55 -6.15 -1.09
N MET A 277 2.48 -6.78 -1.60
CA MET A 277 2.27 -8.21 -1.37
C MET A 277 3.35 -9.02 -2.09
N PRO A 278 4.07 -9.90 -1.38
CA PRO A 278 5.10 -10.72 -2.01
C PRO A 278 4.55 -11.54 -3.16
N ALA A 279 5.20 -11.45 -4.32
CA ALA A 279 4.82 -12.18 -5.52
C ALA A 279 5.09 -13.67 -5.34
N ASN A 280 4.07 -14.50 -5.55
CA ASN A 280 4.24 -15.93 -5.77
C ASN A 280 4.57 -16.14 -7.25
N GLY A 281 5.86 -16.28 -7.59
CA GLY A 281 6.30 -16.29 -8.99
C GLY A 281 7.54 -17.11 -9.29
N GLU A 282 7.97 -17.05 -10.56
CA GLU A 282 9.29 -17.50 -10.99
C GLU A 282 10.35 -16.48 -10.57
N ILE A 283 11.48 -16.95 -10.07
CA ILE A 283 12.57 -16.10 -9.62
C ILE A 283 13.43 -15.70 -10.82
N SER A 284 13.58 -14.40 -11.05
CA SER A 284 14.27 -13.83 -12.21
C SER A 284 15.81 -13.83 -12.09
N PHE A 285 16.35 -14.13 -10.91
CA PHE A 285 17.77 -14.07 -10.61
C PHE A 285 18.38 -15.45 -10.36
N VAL A 286 19.53 -15.71 -10.98
CA VAL A 286 20.17 -17.04 -10.97
C VAL A 286 20.81 -17.41 -9.62
N ASP A 287 21.03 -16.43 -8.75
CA ASP A 287 21.64 -16.58 -7.42
C ASP A 287 20.63 -16.38 -6.27
N VAL A 288 19.34 -16.52 -6.56
CA VAL A 288 18.25 -16.48 -5.58
C VAL A 288 17.44 -17.77 -5.72
N ASN A 289 17.40 -18.58 -4.65
CA ASN A 289 16.58 -19.78 -4.64
C ASN A 289 15.19 -19.44 -4.12
N LYS A 290 14.15 -20.11 -4.64
CA LYS A 290 12.77 -19.90 -4.20
C LYS A 290 12.54 -20.14 -2.71
N SER A 291 13.34 -21.00 -2.08
CA SER A 291 13.27 -21.27 -0.63
C SER A 291 13.98 -20.24 0.24
N ASP A 292 14.72 -19.30 -0.35
CA ASP A 292 15.40 -18.26 0.41
C ASP A 292 14.36 -17.30 1.00
N TRP A 293 14.54 -16.90 2.26
CA TRP A 293 13.57 -16.05 2.98
C TRP A 293 13.29 -14.70 2.28
N PHE A 294 14.21 -14.25 1.44
CA PHE A 294 14.14 -12.99 0.69
C PHE A 294 13.66 -13.16 -0.76
N ALA A 295 13.39 -14.40 -1.21
CA ALA A 295 13.14 -14.68 -2.62
C ALA A 295 11.93 -13.90 -3.15
N ASP A 296 10.81 -13.99 -2.44
CA ASP A 296 9.56 -13.32 -2.85
C ASP A 296 9.69 -11.79 -2.73
N ASP A 297 10.39 -11.28 -1.71
CA ASP A 297 10.68 -9.85 -1.55
C ASP A 297 11.50 -9.32 -2.74
N ILE A 298 12.56 -10.04 -3.14
CA ILE A 298 13.39 -9.67 -4.30
C ILE A 298 12.57 -9.72 -5.60
N GLN A 299 11.79 -10.79 -5.81
CA GLN A 299 10.99 -10.89 -7.03
C GLN A 299 9.95 -9.77 -7.09
N THR A 300 9.32 -9.44 -5.97
CA THR A 300 8.36 -8.32 -5.87
C THR A 300 9.04 -7.00 -6.22
N ALA A 301 10.21 -6.71 -5.66
CA ALA A 301 10.93 -5.48 -5.96
C ALA A 301 11.33 -5.40 -7.44
N HIS A 302 11.63 -6.53 -8.08
CA HIS A 302 11.90 -6.59 -9.51
C HIS A 302 10.63 -6.32 -10.34
N ASP A 303 9.50 -6.95 -10.01
CA ASP A 303 8.22 -6.76 -10.70
C ASP A 303 7.73 -5.30 -10.63
N TYR A 304 8.00 -4.62 -9.51
CA TYR A 304 7.73 -3.20 -9.32
C TYR A 304 8.86 -2.28 -9.84
N GLN A 305 9.85 -2.83 -10.56
CA GLN A 305 10.96 -2.11 -11.19
C GLN A 305 11.85 -1.32 -10.22
N LEU A 306 11.81 -1.65 -8.94
CA LEU A 306 12.68 -1.08 -7.91
C LEU A 306 14.12 -1.54 -8.08
N ILE A 307 14.32 -2.76 -8.58
CA ILE A 307 15.64 -3.37 -8.81
C ILE A 307 15.72 -4.05 -10.18
N GLU A 308 16.93 -4.12 -10.73
CA GLU A 308 17.23 -4.79 -12.01
C GLU A 308 18.32 -5.87 -11.87
N GLY A 309 18.96 -5.97 -10.70
CA GLY A 309 20.14 -6.82 -10.48
C GLY A 309 21.42 -6.28 -11.10
N TYR A 310 22.40 -7.15 -11.26
CA TYR A 310 23.68 -6.94 -11.94
C TYR A 310 23.71 -7.72 -13.26
N SER A 311 24.81 -7.61 -14.00
CA SER A 311 25.02 -8.33 -15.26
C SER A 311 24.82 -9.85 -15.10
N GLY A 312 24.22 -10.48 -16.12
CA GLY A 312 24.03 -11.94 -16.15
C GLY A 312 22.92 -12.45 -15.23
N SER A 313 21.89 -11.65 -14.98
CA SER A 313 20.74 -12.00 -14.13
C SER A 313 21.12 -12.36 -12.70
N ARG A 314 22.16 -11.71 -12.15
CA ARG A 314 22.65 -11.94 -10.79
C ARG A 314 22.19 -10.81 -9.87
N PHE A 315 21.63 -11.10 -8.70
CA PHE A 315 21.23 -10.06 -7.73
C PHE A 315 22.28 -9.79 -6.65
N ALA A 316 23.08 -10.79 -6.27
CA ALA A 316 24.04 -10.79 -5.17
C ALA A 316 23.39 -10.45 -3.80
N PRO A 317 22.48 -11.29 -3.28
CA PRO A 317 21.66 -10.96 -2.11
C PRO A 317 22.46 -10.69 -0.83
N MET A 318 23.61 -11.34 -0.67
CA MET A 318 24.46 -11.25 0.53
C MET A 318 25.47 -10.10 0.50
N ASP A 319 25.63 -9.42 -0.63
CA ASP A 319 26.55 -8.29 -0.72
C ASP A 319 25.98 -7.10 0.07
N THR A 320 26.86 -6.30 0.69
CA THR A 320 26.46 -5.04 1.31
C THR A 320 26.20 -3.96 0.26
N ILE A 321 25.13 -3.20 0.43
CA ILE A 321 24.69 -2.19 -0.54
C ILE A 321 25.33 -0.82 -0.28
N THR A 322 25.70 -0.09 -1.34
CA THR A 322 26.22 1.28 -1.20
C THR A 322 25.09 2.28 -0.96
N ARG A 323 25.43 3.44 -0.40
CA ARG A 323 24.47 4.53 -0.17
C ARG A 323 23.83 5.01 -1.47
N GLU A 324 24.58 5.19 -2.55
CA GLU A 324 23.99 5.63 -3.84
C GLU A 324 23.02 4.61 -4.44
N GLN A 325 23.28 3.31 -4.26
CA GLN A 325 22.38 2.24 -4.71
C GLN A 325 21.10 2.24 -3.89
N ALA A 326 21.20 2.32 -2.55
CA ALA A 326 20.05 2.39 -1.67
C ALA A 326 19.19 3.64 -1.95
N MET A 327 19.83 4.81 -2.10
CA MET A 327 19.18 6.07 -2.44
C MET A 327 18.44 6.01 -3.79
N THR A 328 19.02 5.34 -4.79
CA THR A 328 18.37 5.12 -6.09
C THR A 328 17.09 4.30 -5.93
N ILE A 329 17.12 3.23 -5.14
CA ILE A 329 15.94 2.39 -4.90
C ILE A 329 14.87 3.14 -4.10
N ILE A 330 15.26 3.94 -3.10
CA ILE A 330 14.33 4.81 -2.36
C ILE A 330 13.68 5.84 -3.30
N ALA A 331 14.44 6.43 -4.22
CA ALA A 331 13.88 7.35 -5.21
C ALA A 331 12.92 6.65 -6.18
N LYS A 332 13.21 5.41 -6.62
CA LYS A 332 12.26 4.60 -7.39
C LYS A 332 10.99 4.29 -6.58
N ALA A 333 11.13 4.03 -5.28
CA ALA A 333 10.00 3.81 -4.38
C ALA A 333 9.12 5.06 -4.20
N MET A 334 9.68 6.27 -4.28
CA MET A 334 8.89 7.52 -4.28
C MET A 334 7.82 7.51 -5.39
N ASN A 335 8.17 7.03 -6.59
CA ASN A 335 7.26 6.97 -7.72
C ASN A 335 6.04 6.08 -7.43
N ILE A 336 6.24 4.93 -6.76
CA ILE A 336 5.16 4.01 -6.35
C ILE A 336 4.21 4.71 -5.36
N THR A 337 4.77 5.54 -4.48
CA THR A 337 3.99 6.33 -3.51
C THR A 337 3.34 7.59 -4.12
N GLY A 338 3.44 7.79 -5.43
CA GLY A 338 2.87 8.96 -6.13
C GLY A 338 3.73 10.21 -6.08
N ILE A 339 4.91 10.17 -5.45
CA ILE A 339 5.86 11.28 -5.39
C ILE A 339 6.80 11.21 -6.59
N ASN A 340 6.66 12.16 -7.52
CA ASN A 340 7.47 12.24 -8.73
C ASN A 340 7.92 13.70 -8.96
N PRO A 341 9.01 14.17 -8.32
CA PRO A 341 9.47 15.54 -8.49
C PRO A 341 10.08 15.72 -9.90
N ASP A 342 9.54 16.68 -10.66
CA ASP A 342 10.08 17.07 -11.95
C ASP A 342 11.17 18.14 -11.75
N LEU A 343 12.42 17.69 -11.59
CA LEU A 343 13.56 18.58 -11.35
C LEU A 343 14.28 18.92 -12.66
N SER A 344 14.46 20.22 -12.91
CA SER A 344 15.31 20.67 -14.02
C SER A 344 16.78 20.28 -13.79
N PRO A 345 17.58 20.09 -14.86
CA PRO A 345 19.01 19.82 -14.74
C PRO A 345 19.77 20.83 -13.87
N GLU A 346 19.38 22.11 -13.91
CA GLU A 346 19.96 23.17 -13.09
C GLU A 346 19.60 23.00 -11.61
N ARG A 347 18.37 22.55 -11.30
CA ARG A 347 17.96 22.26 -9.92
C ARG A 347 18.72 21.07 -9.37
N VAL A 348 18.87 20.00 -10.16
CA VAL A 348 19.71 18.83 -9.80
C VAL A 348 21.14 19.27 -9.46
N ASN A 349 21.78 20.04 -10.33
CA ASN A 349 23.14 20.52 -10.08
C ASN A 349 23.23 21.38 -8.81
N ARG A 350 22.33 22.35 -8.63
CA ARG A 350 22.33 23.20 -7.43
C ARG A 350 22.18 22.41 -6.12
N LEU A 351 21.33 21.37 -6.11
CA LEU A 351 21.15 20.52 -4.94
C LEU A 351 22.42 19.72 -4.61
N LEU A 352 23.12 19.24 -5.64
CA LEU A 352 24.33 18.42 -5.48
C LEU A 352 25.59 19.25 -5.21
N ASP A 353 25.70 20.48 -5.72
CA ASP A 353 26.87 21.36 -5.55
C ASP A 353 27.16 21.72 -4.08
N GLY A 354 26.17 21.58 -3.19
CA GLY A 354 26.35 21.72 -1.75
C GLY A 354 27.21 20.62 -1.11
N TYR A 355 27.51 19.55 -1.84
CA TYR A 355 28.23 18.38 -1.33
C TYR A 355 29.62 18.25 -1.95
N LYS A 356 30.64 18.18 -1.10
CA LYS A 356 32.06 18.12 -1.51
C LYS A 356 32.40 16.85 -2.32
N ASP A 357 31.63 15.79 -2.11
CA ASP A 357 31.80 14.49 -2.76
C ASP A 357 30.78 14.22 -3.87
N ALA A 358 30.08 15.26 -4.36
CA ALA A 358 29.11 15.14 -5.45
C ALA A 358 29.72 14.54 -6.74
N ALA A 359 31.01 14.79 -7.00
CA ALA A 359 31.73 14.21 -8.13
C ALA A 359 31.93 12.68 -8.01
N SER A 360 31.77 12.11 -6.81
CA SER A 360 31.86 10.65 -6.58
C SER A 360 30.52 9.93 -6.80
N ILE A 361 29.43 10.67 -7.02
CA ILE A 361 28.11 10.11 -7.31
C ILE A 361 28.12 9.53 -8.73
N SER A 362 27.75 8.26 -8.87
CA SER A 362 27.58 7.66 -10.20
C SER A 362 26.52 8.41 -11.01
N SER A 363 26.72 8.52 -12.32
CA SER A 363 25.77 9.23 -13.21
C SER A 363 24.33 8.75 -13.03
N TYR A 364 24.09 7.43 -12.94
CA TYR A 364 22.76 6.85 -12.76
C TYR A 364 22.05 7.27 -11.46
N ALA A 365 22.81 7.69 -10.44
CA ALA A 365 22.27 8.00 -9.12
C ALA A 365 22.03 9.51 -8.91
N ARG A 366 22.53 10.38 -9.79
CA ARG A 366 22.48 11.84 -9.60
C ARG A 366 21.06 12.37 -9.44
N ASP A 367 20.19 12.07 -10.40
CA ASP A 367 18.82 12.57 -10.42
C ASP A 367 18.01 12.01 -9.25
N HIS A 368 18.18 10.72 -8.96
CA HIS A 368 17.55 10.04 -7.84
C HIS A 368 17.94 10.63 -6.47
N ILE A 369 19.23 10.89 -6.26
CA ILE A 369 19.71 11.50 -5.01
C ILE A 369 19.19 12.93 -4.91
N ALA A 370 19.23 13.71 -5.99
CA ALA A 370 18.71 15.06 -6.00
C ALA A 370 17.20 15.11 -5.70
N ALA A 371 16.40 14.22 -6.28
CA ALA A 371 14.97 14.09 -6.00
C ALA A 371 14.69 13.83 -4.52
N GLY A 372 15.43 12.91 -3.89
CA GLY A 372 15.25 12.65 -2.46
C GLY A 372 15.75 13.78 -1.56
N LEU A 373 16.81 14.50 -1.95
CA LEU A 373 17.30 15.69 -1.23
C LEU A 373 16.29 16.84 -1.29
N ASP A 374 15.68 17.08 -2.45
CA ASP A 374 14.68 18.15 -2.64
C ASP A 374 13.47 17.98 -1.71
N LEU A 375 13.11 16.73 -1.41
CA LEU A 375 11.97 16.37 -0.59
C LEU A 375 12.31 16.09 0.90
N ASP A 376 13.59 16.17 1.29
CA ASP A 376 14.11 15.77 2.61
C ASP A 376 13.80 14.29 2.97
N ILE A 377 13.69 13.43 1.94
CA ILE A 377 13.63 11.98 2.14
C ILE A 377 15.05 11.42 2.30
N ILE A 378 15.97 11.90 1.47
CA ILE A 378 17.40 11.53 1.50
C ILE A 378 18.18 12.67 2.14
N ASN A 379 19.17 12.33 2.95
CA ASN A 379 20.10 13.28 3.54
C ASN A 379 21.56 12.85 3.39
N GLY A 380 22.44 13.85 3.31
CA GLY A 380 23.87 13.65 3.47
C GLY A 380 24.20 13.07 4.85
N ARG A 381 25.31 12.34 4.95
CA ARG A 381 25.78 11.81 6.23
C ARG A 381 26.38 12.91 7.11
N THR A 382 26.85 13.97 6.46
CA THR A 382 27.17 15.25 7.09
C THR A 382 26.46 16.38 6.34
N THR A 383 26.60 17.60 6.82
CA THR A 383 26.05 18.80 6.17
C THR A 383 26.63 19.07 4.78
N ASN A 384 27.78 18.48 4.42
CA ASN A 384 28.43 18.71 3.12
C ASN A 384 29.00 17.44 2.48
N THR A 385 28.63 16.23 2.94
CA THR A 385 29.00 14.97 2.28
C THR A 385 27.84 13.98 2.20
N ILE A 386 27.69 13.34 1.03
CA ILE A 386 26.72 12.27 0.78
C ILE A 386 27.28 10.90 1.17
N GLN A 387 28.57 10.68 0.92
CA GLN A 387 29.30 9.42 0.97
C GLN A 387 28.68 8.32 0.06
N PRO A 388 28.56 8.58 -1.26
CA PRO A 388 27.77 7.71 -2.16
C PRO A 388 28.31 6.29 -2.27
N LYS A 389 29.63 6.10 -2.16
CA LYS A 389 30.29 4.79 -2.28
C LYS A 389 30.37 4.01 -0.97
N SER A 390 30.10 4.65 0.17
CA SER A 390 30.10 3.98 1.47
C SER A 390 28.92 3.02 1.59
N LYS A 391 29.06 2.01 2.44
CA LYS A 391 27.97 1.09 2.79
C LYS A 391 26.95 1.80 3.69
N ILE A 392 25.68 1.45 3.51
CA ILE A 392 24.57 2.02 4.29
C ILE A 392 24.27 1.13 5.49
N THR A 393 24.01 1.74 6.64
CA THR A 393 23.69 1.01 7.86
C THR A 393 22.19 0.73 7.98
N ARG A 394 21.82 -0.25 8.81
CA ARG A 394 20.42 -0.56 9.13
C ARG A 394 19.65 0.64 9.69
N ALA A 395 20.29 1.46 10.53
CA ALA A 395 19.70 2.69 11.08
C ALA A 395 19.40 3.74 10.00
N GLU A 396 20.31 3.91 9.04
CA GLU A 396 20.11 4.82 7.90
C GLU A 396 18.91 4.37 7.07
N VAL A 397 18.80 3.07 6.77
CA VAL A 397 17.66 2.54 6.00
C VAL A 397 16.33 2.74 6.73
N ALA A 398 16.23 2.41 8.02
CA ALA A 398 15.00 2.64 8.79
C ALA A 398 14.56 4.11 8.77
N THR A 399 15.53 5.03 8.84
CA THR A 399 15.26 6.47 8.78
C THR A 399 14.77 6.92 7.40
N LEU A 400 15.40 6.44 6.32
CA LEU A 400 14.98 6.76 4.95
C LEU A 400 13.56 6.24 4.66
N LEU A 401 13.23 5.03 5.12
CA LEU A 401 11.90 4.45 4.95
C LEU A 401 10.83 5.23 5.73
N GLN A 402 11.10 5.58 7.00
CA GLN A 402 10.18 6.42 7.77
C GLN A 402 9.94 7.77 7.08
N LYS A 403 11.01 8.42 6.61
CA LYS A 403 10.90 9.69 5.89
C LYS A 403 10.09 9.57 4.60
N LEU A 404 10.34 8.53 3.80
CA LEU A 404 9.58 8.26 2.59
C LEU A 404 8.09 8.12 2.93
N LEU A 405 7.73 7.20 3.83
CA LEU A 405 6.33 6.92 4.15
C LEU A 405 5.59 8.13 4.74
N ARG A 406 6.27 8.96 5.54
CA ARG A 406 5.69 10.21 6.06
C ARG A 406 5.54 11.26 4.98
N LYS A 407 6.52 11.39 4.08
CA LYS A 407 6.46 12.35 2.97
C LYS A 407 5.33 12.00 1.98
N SER A 408 5.03 10.72 1.85
CA SER A 408 3.97 10.19 0.99
C SER A 408 2.58 10.14 1.66
N ASP A 409 2.44 10.69 2.87
CA ASP A 409 1.20 10.64 3.67
C ASP A 409 0.65 9.20 3.88
N LEU A 410 1.54 8.21 3.82
CA LEU A 410 1.21 6.80 4.03
C LEU A 410 1.27 6.41 5.52
N ILE A 411 2.03 7.18 6.31
CA ILE A 411 2.08 7.14 7.79
C ILE A 411 2.19 8.58 8.33
N GLN A 412 1.95 8.80 9.63
CA GLN A 412 2.03 10.13 10.28
C GLN A 412 3.29 10.35 11.10
#